data_AF-A0A0D2YG77-F1
#
_entry.id   AF-A0A0D2YG77-F1
#
_cell.length_a   1.000
_cell.length_b   1.000
_cell.length_c   1.000
_cell.angle_alpha   90.00
_cell.angle_beta   90.00
_cell.angle_gamma   90.00
#
_symmetry.space_group_name_H-M   'P 1'
#
loop_
_entity.id
_entity.type
_entity.pdbx_description
1 polymer ?
#
loop_
_entity_poly.entity_id
_entity_poly.type
_entity_poly.pdbx_seq_one_letter_code
_entity_poly.pdbx_strand_id
1 'polypeptide(L)'
;MVDNYIRESYIFNAGSLGHIEGLTITSHGSPAVHYFGGLPYALPPNGQWRFRVPRRLPKHYRYGTATEPGKFTDDTRICPQPPSSNTPHPSIVNEDCLQLNIWVPAGPPPKDGWPAQCVWIPREQGISRRSEL
;
A
#
# COMPACT_ATOMS: atom_id res chain seq x y z
N MET A 1 8.14 -18.08 -20.61
CA MET A 1 7.71 -16.80 -21.20
C MET A 1 7.91 -15.75 -20.13
N VAL A 2 8.82 -14.80 -20.35
CA VAL A 2 9.02 -13.68 -19.41
C VAL A 2 7.91 -12.70 -19.74
N ASP A 3 6.90 -12.61 -18.87
CA ASP A 3 5.88 -11.57 -19.00
C ASP A 3 6.61 -10.23 -18.89
N ASN A 4 6.70 -9.51 -20.01
CA ASN A 4 7.39 -8.23 -20.07
C ASN A 4 6.46 -7.14 -19.54
N TYR A 5 6.42 -7.01 -18.21
CA TYR A 5 5.70 -5.92 -17.55
C TYR A 5 6.49 -4.62 -17.70
N ILE A 6 5.88 -3.62 -18.32
CA ILE A 6 6.44 -2.26 -18.41
C ILE A 6 5.82 -1.43 -17.29
N ARG A 7 6.64 -0.68 -16.55
CA ARG A 7 6.22 0.18 -15.44
C ARG A 7 6.56 1.63 -15.78
N GLU A 8 5.55 2.49 -15.79
CA GLU A 8 5.71 3.92 -16.11
C GLU A 8 5.08 4.77 -15.01
N SER A 9 5.65 5.95 -14.75
CA SER A 9 5.11 6.87 -13.74
C SER A 9 3.69 7.31 -14.11
N TYR A 10 2.80 7.33 -13.11
CA TYR A 10 1.42 7.75 -13.26
C TYR A 10 1.03 8.73 -12.15
N ILE A 11 0.67 9.96 -12.52
CA ILE A 11 0.25 10.98 -11.55
C ILE A 11 -1.27 10.97 -11.44
N PHE A 12 -1.75 10.72 -10.22
CA PHE A 12 -3.17 10.77 -9.87
C PHE A 12 -3.49 11.99 -9.00
N ASN A 13 -4.50 12.75 -9.41
CA ASN A 13 -5.03 13.86 -8.62
C ASN A 13 -6.13 13.33 -7.67
N ALA A 14 -5.80 13.20 -6.39
CA ALA A 14 -6.70 12.73 -5.33
C ALA A 14 -7.50 13.86 -4.68
N GLY A 15 -7.65 15.02 -5.35
CA GLY A 15 -8.43 16.16 -4.88
C GLY A 15 -7.86 16.76 -3.59
N SER A 16 -8.64 16.74 -2.50
CA SER A 16 -8.21 17.30 -1.21
C SER A 16 -7.00 16.60 -0.62
N LEU A 17 -6.76 15.33 -0.99
CA LEU A 17 -5.61 14.54 -0.53
C LEU A 17 -4.32 14.86 -1.30
N GLY A 18 -4.38 15.70 -2.33
CA GLY A 18 -3.22 16.14 -3.11
C GLY A 18 -2.92 15.26 -4.32
N HIS A 19 -1.66 15.26 -4.76
CA HIS A 19 -1.21 14.50 -5.93
C HIS A 19 -0.32 13.34 -5.50
N ILE A 20 -0.55 12.20 -6.14
CA ILE A 20 0.07 10.90 -5.83
C ILE A 20 0.73 10.39 -7.11
N GLU A 21 2.01 10.08 -7.03
CA GLU A 21 2.76 9.38 -8.08
C GLU A 21 2.71 7.88 -7.79
N GLY A 22 2.08 7.14 -8.69
CA GLY A 22 2.08 5.67 -8.73
C GLY A 22 2.69 5.16 -10.04
N LEU A 23 2.31 3.95 -10.42
CA LEU A 23 2.79 3.29 -11.63
C LEU A 23 1.62 2.83 -12.51
N THR A 24 1.72 3.05 -13.82
CA THR A 24 0.97 2.25 -14.79
C THR A 24 1.76 1.00 -15.09
N ILE A 25 1.14 -0.15 -14.91
CA ILE A 25 1.70 -1.46 -15.25
C ILE A 25 1.03 -1.94 -16.53
N THR A 26 1.83 -2.06 -17.57
CA THR A 26 1.43 -2.53 -18.89
C THR A 26 1.77 -4.01 -19.02
N SER A 27 0.81 -4.81 -19.46
CA SER A 27 0.99 -6.24 -19.75
C SER A 27 0.51 -6.54 -21.17
N HIS A 28 1.25 -7.37 -21.90
CA HIS A 28 0.97 -7.71 -23.30
C HIS A 28 0.72 -6.49 -24.21
N GLY A 29 1.45 -5.40 -23.97
CA GLY A 29 1.37 -4.18 -24.78
C GLY A 29 0.16 -3.28 -24.51
N SER A 30 -0.65 -3.55 -23.49
CA SER A 30 -1.76 -2.69 -23.07
C SER A 30 -1.69 -2.33 -21.59
N PRO A 31 -2.03 -1.09 -21.19
CA PRO A 31 -2.13 -0.72 -19.77
C PRO A 31 -3.12 -1.63 -19.05
N ALA A 32 -2.66 -2.35 -18.05
CA ALA A 32 -3.49 -3.28 -17.29
C ALA A 32 -4.04 -2.61 -16.02
N VAL A 33 -3.16 -2.01 -15.23
CA VAL A 33 -3.50 -1.44 -13.91
C VAL A 33 -2.68 -0.19 -13.59
N HIS A 34 -3.27 0.70 -12.81
CA HIS A 34 -2.57 1.71 -12.03
C HIS A 34 -2.33 1.18 -10.62
N TYR A 35 -1.08 1.17 -10.20
CA TYR A 35 -0.60 0.72 -8.91
C TYR A 35 -0.16 1.91 -8.06
N PHE A 36 -0.57 1.92 -6.80
CA PHE A 36 -0.09 2.85 -5.80
C PHE A 36 0.30 2.05 -4.57
N GLY A 37 1.59 2.01 -4.26
CA GLY A 37 2.15 1.19 -3.19
C GLY A 37 2.62 2.01 -1.99
N GLY A 38 2.39 1.48 -0.78
CA GLY A 38 2.89 2.09 0.45
C GLY A 38 2.11 3.30 0.96
N LEU A 39 0.83 3.47 0.60
CA LEU A 39 0.03 4.61 1.03
C LEU A 39 -0.30 4.52 2.51
N PRO A 40 0.12 5.47 3.36
CA PRO A 40 -0.29 5.48 4.75
C PRO A 40 -1.80 5.72 4.85
N TYR A 41 -2.47 4.90 5.66
CA TYR A 41 -3.89 5.07 6.01
C TYR A 41 -4.09 5.51 7.46
N ALA A 42 -3.04 5.45 8.28
CA ALA A 42 -3.02 5.88 9.67
C ALA A 42 -1.64 6.44 10.05
N LEU A 43 -1.56 7.14 11.19
CA LEU A 43 -0.29 7.62 11.72
C LEU A 43 0.55 6.46 12.28
N PRO A 44 1.90 6.55 12.20
CA PRO A 44 2.78 5.48 12.66
C PRO A 44 2.52 5.08 14.12
N PRO A 45 2.47 3.77 14.44
CA PRO A 45 2.19 3.26 15.78
C PRO A 45 3.48 3.05 16.61
N ASN A 46 4.45 3.95 16.50
CA ASN A 46 5.76 3.82 17.15
C ASN A 46 5.85 4.59 18.48
N GLY A 47 6.87 4.29 19.28
CA GLY A 47 7.16 4.97 20.55
C GLY A 47 5.99 4.91 21.54
N GLN A 48 5.52 6.08 22.01
CA GLN A 48 4.39 6.18 22.95
C GLN A 48 3.04 5.70 22.38
N TRP A 49 2.95 5.53 21.05
CA TRP A 49 1.76 5.07 20.35
C TRP A 49 1.75 3.55 20.11
N ARG A 50 2.82 2.86 20.49
CA ARG A 50 2.91 1.41 20.39
C ARG A 50 1.84 0.75 21.27
N PHE A 51 1.24 -0.31 20.74
CA PHE A 51 0.16 -1.07 21.40
C PHE A 51 -1.09 -0.24 21.73
N ARG A 52 -1.34 0.82 20.96
CA ARG A 52 -2.56 1.62 21.04
C ARG A 52 -3.36 1.53 19.74
N VAL A 53 -4.61 1.98 19.81
CA VAL A 53 -5.49 2.07 18.65
C VAL A 53 -4.84 2.97 17.58
N PRO A 54 -4.83 2.55 16.30
CA PRO A 54 -4.33 3.38 15.20
C PRO A 54 -4.99 4.75 15.16
N ARG A 55 -4.18 5.78 14.95
CA ARG A 55 -4.66 7.17 14.87
C ARG A 55 -4.93 7.54 13.42
N ARG A 56 -6.08 8.17 13.17
CA ARG A 56 -6.42 8.68 11.84
C ARG A 56 -5.42 9.74 11.38
N LEU A 57 -5.22 9.83 10.08
CA LEU A 57 -4.49 10.94 9.48
C LEU A 57 -5.23 12.28 9.78
N PRO A 58 -4.50 13.40 9.94
CA PRO A 58 -5.11 14.71 10.11
C PRO A 58 -6.08 15.06 8.98
N LYS A 59 -7.13 15.84 9.26
CA LYS A 59 -8.12 16.24 8.25
C LYS A 59 -7.53 16.97 7.04
N HIS A 60 -6.40 17.65 7.23
CA HIS A 60 -5.70 18.41 6.19
C HIS A 60 -4.46 17.67 5.66
N TYR A 61 -4.37 16.36 5.90
CA TYR A 61 -3.28 15.54 5.39
C TYR A 61 -3.30 15.54 3.85
N ARG A 62 -2.11 15.71 3.26
CA ARG A 62 -1.90 15.67 1.82
C ARG A 62 -0.72 14.77 1.51
N TYR A 63 -0.87 13.88 0.54
CA TYR A 63 0.19 12.99 0.08
C TYR A 63 1.27 13.74 -0.70
N GLY A 64 0.90 14.81 -1.40
CA GLY A 64 1.81 15.64 -2.18
C GLY A 64 1.11 16.82 -2.85
N THR A 65 1.88 17.63 -3.56
CA THR A 65 1.42 18.81 -4.31
C THR A 65 1.49 18.56 -5.81
N ALA A 66 0.88 19.45 -6.63
CA ALA A 66 0.95 19.31 -8.09
C ALA A 66 2.39 19.40 -8.64
N THR A 67 3.26 20.17 -7.97
CA THR A 67 4.67 20.34 -8.34
C THR A 67 5.58 19.28 -7.73
N GLU A 68 5.18 18.70 -6.61
CA GLU A 68 5.92 17.66 -5.89
C GLU A 68 4.92 16.58 -5.41
N PRO A 69 4.54 15.65 -6.30
CA PRO A 69 3.61 14.57 -5.95
C PRO A 69 4.26 13.62 -4.95
N GLY A 70 3.44 13.04 -4.06
CA GLY A 70 3.91 12.03 -3.12
C GLY A 70 4.23 10.74 -3.86
N LYS A 71 5.39 10.15 -3.62
CA LYS A 71 5.86 8.96 -4.35
C LYS A 71 5.40 7.68 -3.69
N PHE A 72 4.60 6.89 -4.41
CA PHE A 72 4.00 5.63 -4.00
C PHE A 72 4.17 4.57 -5.08
N THR A 73 5.41 4.42 -5.54
CA THR A 73 5.83 3.46 -6.57
C THR A 73 6.43 2.18 -5.99
N ASP A 74 6.78 2.20 -4.69
CA ASP A 74 7.42 1.10 -3.97
C ASP A 74 6.39 0.27 -3.18
N ASP A 75 6.82 -0.89 -2.68
CA ASP A 75 5.96 -1.77 -1.88
C ASP A 75 5.76 -1.25 -0.44
N THR A 76 4.68 -1.68 0.19
CA THR A 76 4.42 -1.46 1.62
C THR A 76 5.51 -2.03 2.49
N ARG A 77 5.83 -1.32 3.59
CA ARG A 77 6.68 -1.88 4.66
C ARG A 77 6.00 -3.06 5.35
N ILE A 78 6.79 -4.04 5.75
CA ILE A 78 6.30 -5.22 6.48
C ILE A 78 6.33 -4.93 7.98
N CYS A 79 5.25 -5.26 8.69
CA CYS A 79 5.22 -5.11 10.14
C CYS A 79 6.20 -6.09 10.82
N PRO A 80 6.74 -5.75 12.01
CA PRO A 80 7.59 -6.70 12.73
C PRO A 80 6.84 -7.98 13.06
N GLN A 81 7.33 -9.09 12.53
CA GLN A 81 6.79 -10.43 12.72
C GLN A 81 7.86 -11.34 13.36
N PRO A 82 7.46 -12.34 14.16
CA PRO A 82 8.38 -13.37 14.61
C PRO A 82 9.03 -14.07 13.41
N PRO A 83 10.23 -14.65 13.58
CA PRO A 83 10.85 -15.44 12.53
C PRO A 83 9.94 -16.59 12.08
N SER A 84 9.81 -16.77 10.77
CA SER A 84 9.08 -17.86 10.13
C SER A 84 9.90 -18.46 8.98
N SER A 85 9.39 -19.50 8.32
CA SER A 85 10.04 -20.10 7.15
C SER A 85 10.27 -19.10 6.01
N ASN A 86 9.49 -18.02 5.97
CA ASN A 86 9.59 -16.93 4.99
C ASN A 86 9.86 -15.59 5.71
N THR A 87 10.90 -15.56 6.56
CA THR A 87 11.25 -14.34 7.29
C THR A 87 11.68 -13.24 6.30
N PRO A 88 11.03 -12.06 6.30
CA PRO A 88 11.39 -10.96 5.42
C PRO A 88 12.75 -10.38 5.78
N HIS A 89 13.43 -9.79 4.79
CA HIS A 89 14.73 -9.16 5.03
C HIS A 89 14.58 -8.01 6.05
N PRO A 90 15.49 -7.86 7.03
CA PRO A 90 15.34 -6.84 8.09
C PRO A 90 15.19 -5.40 7.57
N SER A 91 15.74 -5.08 6.40
CA SER A 91 15.65 -3.73 5.80
C SER A 91 14.23 -3.31 5.37
N ILE A 92 13.32 -4.26 5.15
CA ILE A 92 11.94 -4.00 4.73
C ILE A 92 10.93 -4.10 5.88
N VAL A 93 11.40 -4.49 7.07
CA VAL A 93 10.60 -4.59 8.30
C VAL A 93 10.65 -3.28 9.07
N ASN A 94 9.49 -2.73 9.43
CA ASN A 94 9.40 -1.47 10.18
C ASN A 94 8.08 -1.39 10.99
N GLU A 95 8.10 -0.78 12.18
CA GLU A 95 6.86 -0.51 12.94
C GLU A 95 5.94 0.52 12.25
N ASP A 96 6.50 1.38 11.39
CA ASP A 96 5.73 2.25 10.50
C ASP A 96 5.23 1.49 9.25
N CYS A 97 4.37 0.50 9.49
CA CYS A 97 3.82 -0.39 8.47
C CYS A 97 2.31 -0.20 8.21
N LEU A 98 1.69 0.87 8.74
CA LEU A 98 0.25 1.14 8.55
C LEU A 98 -0.02 1.75 7.16
N GLN A 99 0.29 0.96 6.15
CA GLN A 99 0.25 1.33 4.74
C GLN A 99 -0.58 0.30 3.96
N LEU A 100 -1.07 0.71 2.79
CA LEU A 100 -1.80 -0.16 1.88
C LEU A 100 -1.33 0.01 0.45
N ASN A 101 -1.66 -0.99 -0.37
CA ASN A 101 -1.46 -0.98 -1.81
C ASN A 101 -2.83 -0.86 -2.50
N ILE A 102 -2.93 0.00 -3.51
CA ILE A 102 -4.13 0.20 -4.32
C ILE A 102 -3.82 -0.24 -5.74
N TRP A 103 -4.69 -1.09 -6.29
CA TRP A 103 -4.64 -1.54 -7.68
C TRP A 103 -5.94 -1.13 -8.35
N VAL A 104 -5.85 -0.29 -9.38
CA VAL A 104 -7.00 0.21 -10.13
C VAL A 104 -6.87 -0.25 -11.58
N PRO A 105 -7.92 -0.78 -12.22
CA PRO A 105 -7.88 -1.07 -13.66
C PRO A 105 -7.53 0.19 -14.45
N ALA A 106 -6.66 0.07 -15.46
CA ALA A 106 -6.26 1.22 -16.31
C ALA A 106 -7.34 1.61 -17.35
N GLY A 107 -8.42 0.84 -17.45
CA GLY A 107 -9.55 1.13 -18.32
C GLY A 107 -10.40 2.32 -17.84
N PRO A 108 -11.28 2.85 -18.71
CA PRO A 108 -12.16 3.95 -18.34
C PRO A 108 -13.09 3.53 -17.19
N PRO A 109 -13.25 4.37 -16.15
CA PRO A 109 -14.14 4.05 -15.05
C PRO A 109 -15.60 3.95 -15.54
N PRO A 110 -16.40 3.02 -14.99
CA PRO A 110 -17.84 2.99 -15.19
C PRO A 110 -18.49 4.32 -14.76
N LYS A 111 -19.68 4.63 -15.29
CA LYS A 111 -20.41 5.87 -14.96
C LYS A 111 -20.64 6.06 -13.46
N ASP A 112 -20.87 4.96 -12.74
CA ASP A 112 -21.10 4.95 -11.29
C ASP A 112 -19.82 4.70 -10.47
N GLY A 113 -18.65 4.70 -11.13
CA GLY A 113 -17.35 4.37 -10.54
C GLY A 113 -17.06 2.87 -10.55
N TRP A 114 -15.79 2.51 -10.29
CA TRP A 114 -15.41 1.13 -10.06
C TRP A 114 -15.95 0.68 -8.70
N PRO A 115 -16.57 -0.52 -8.58
CA PRO A 115 -16.76 -1.10 -7.27
C PRO A 115 -15.38 -1.31 -6.62
N ALA A 116 -15.22 -0.92 -5.34
CA ALA A 116 -14.02 -1.22 -4.56
C ALA A 116 -14.00 -2.73 -4.28
N GLN A 117 -13.53 -3.51 -5.24
CA GLN A 117 -13.97 -4.91 -5.36
C GLN A 117 -13.24 -5.88 -4.43
N CYS A 118 -12.04 -5.56 -3.91
CA CYS A 118 -11.26 -6.49 -3.08
C CYS A 118 -10.43 -5.77 -2.00
N VAL A 119 -10.81 -5.89 -0.73
CA VAL A 119 -9.92 -5.59 0.40
C VAL A 119 -9.26 -6.90 0.82
N TRP A 120 -7.95 -7.02 0.58
CA TRP A 120 -7.19 -8.19 1.00
C TRP A 120 -6.46 -7.90 2.31
N ILE A 121 -6.69 -8.76 3.31
CA ILE A 121 -5.98 -8.71 4.59
C ILE A 121 -5.07 -9.93 4.64
N PRO A 122 -3.74 -9.76 4.54
CA PRO A 122 -2.81 -10.88 4.70
C PRO A 122 -3.03 -11.54 6.06
N ARG A 123 -3.12 -12.87 6.08
CA ARG A 123 -3.11 -13.66 7.30
C ARG A 123 -1.75 -14.33 7.44
N GLU A 124 -1.18 -14.28 8.64
CA GLU A 124 -0.16 -15.23 9.07
C GLU A 124 -0.80 -16.24 10.02
N GLN A 125 -0.40 -17.51 9.93
CA GLN A 125 -0.78 -18.50 10.93
C GLN A 125 -0.04 -18.15 12.22
N GLY A 126 -0.77 -17.71 13.24
CA GLY A 126 -0.20 -17.53 14.57
C GLY A 126 0.43 -18.85 15.04
N ILE A 127 1.61 -18.77 15.66
CA ILE A 127 2.17 -19.91 16.40
C ILE A 127 1.13 -20.32 17.45
N SER A 128 0.49 -21.46 17.23
CA SER A 128 -0.39 -22.11 18.20
C SER A 128 0.47 -22.50 19.40
N ARG A 129 0.61 -21.61 20.38
CA ARG A 129 1.02 -22.04 21.72
C ARG A 129 -0.15 -22.82 22.31
N ARG A 130 -0.10 -24.15 22.19
CA ARG A 130 -0.75 -25.02 23.19
C ARG A 130 -0.12 -24.66 24.53
N SER A 131 -0.86 -23.93 25.35
CA SER A 131 -0.57 -23.85 26.77
C SER A 131 -0.91 -25.22 27.35
N GLU A 132 0.10 -26.08 27.50
CA GLU A 132 0.02 -27.19 28.44
C GLU A 132 0.34 -26.59 29.82
N LEU A 133 -0.73 -26.40 30.60
CA LEU A 133 -0.73 -26.42 32.07
C LEU A 133 -1.49 -27.68 32.49
#